data_AF-A0A3S5FHD9-F1
#
_entry.id   AF-A0A3S5FHD9-F1
#
_cell.length_a   1.000
_cell.length_b   1.000
_cell.length_c   1.000
_cell.angle_alpha   90.00
_cell.angle_beta   90.00
_cell.angle_gamma   90.00
#
_symmetry.space_group_name_H-M   'P 1'
#
loop_
_entity.id
_entity.type
_entity.pdbx_description
1 polymer ?
#
loop_
_entity_poly.entity_id
_entity_poly.type
_entity_poly.pdbx_seq_one_letter_code
_entity_poly.pdbx_strand_id
1 'polypeptide(L)'
;MAENADLVEFYGQLARSLNPSNLAGYIDAYINRTDLGLIRPLISTGTSDTHSAPIATAGKEPSEVGTPAPLSVIQTDVCLVTGDRATDLSRALADMNGRMDPKITQFILVRFIEFRSGLTSFSQLGRILIEA
;
A
#
# COMPACT_ATOMS: atom_id res chain seq x y z
N MET A 1 -24.30 -16.35 3.76
CA MET A 1 -25.00 -15.07 3.58
C MET A 1 -24.26 -14.04 4.41
N ALA A 2 -23.56 -13.13 3.73
CA ALA A 2 -22.85 -11.93 4.19
C ALA A 2 -22.16 -11.96 5.58
N GLU A 3 -20.96 -12.56 5.65
CA GLU A 3 -19.96 -12.12 6.63
C GLU A 3 -19.73 -10.61 6.42
N ASN A 4 -19.85 -9.80 7.48
CA ASN A 4 -19.69 -8.34 7.49
C ASN A 4 -20.87 -7.50 6.94
N ALA A 5 -22.10 -8.04 6.92
CA ALA A 5 -23.29 -7.28 6.49
C ALA A 5 -23.49 -5.98 7.28
N ASP A 6 -23.22 -6.03 8.59
CA ASP A 6 -23.27 -4.90 9.52
C ASP A 6 -22.26 -3.81 9.16
N LEU A 7 -21.01 -4.18 8.86
CA LEU A 7 -19.98 -3.23 8.44
C LEU A 7 -20.33 -2.61 7.08
N VAL A 8 -20.79 -3.42 6.12
CA VAL A 8 -21.20 -2.93 4.80
C VAL A 8 -22.37 -1.96 4.93
N GLU A 9 -23.36 -2.28 5.75
CA GLU A 9 -24.48 -1.39 6.01
C GLU A 9 -24.02 -0.07 6.65
N PHE A 10 -23.19 -0.15 7.69
CA PHE A 10 -22.65 1.02 8.37
C PHE A 10 -21.88 1.95 7.42
N TYR A 11 -20.91 1.43 6.67
CA TYR A 11 -20.15 2.22 5.69
C TYR A 11 -21.03 2.73 4.54
N GLY A 12 -22.06 1.97 4.17
CA GLY A 12 -23.06 2.42 3.21
C GLY A 12 -23.90 3.60 3.72
N GLN A 13 -24.23 3.64 5.01
CA GLN A 13 -24.88 4.79 5.64
C GLN A 13 -23.92 5.99 5.73
N LEU A 14 -22.65 5.76 6.07
CA LEU A 14 -21.62 6.81 6.07
C LEU A 14 -21.46 7.45 4.68
N ALA A 15 -21.44 6.66 3.61
CA ALA A 15 -21.35 7.21 2.25
C ALA A 15 -22.52 8.16 1.92
N ARG A 16 -23.72 7.91 2.48
CA ARG A 16 -24.90 8.77 2.29
C ARG A 16 -24.88 10.04 3.14
N SER A 17 -24.07 10.11 4.20
CA SER A 17 -23.96 11.30 5.04
C SER A 17 -23.02 12.36 4.45
N LEU A 18 -22.21 11.99 3.45
CA LEU A 18 -21.30 12.88 2.75
C LEU A 18 -22.03 13.72 1.69
N ASN A 19 -21.48 14.89 1.35
CA ASN A 19 -21.98 15.68 0.23
C ASN A 19 -21.75 14.91 -1.09
N PRO A 20 -22.82 14.61 -1.86
CA PRO A 20 -22.72 13.71 -3.02
C PRO A 20 -21.87 14.29 -4.15
N SER A 21 -21.92 15.60 -4.39
CA SER A 21 -21.14 16.26 -5.44
C SER A 21 -19.64 16.24 -5.13
N ASN A 22 -19.27 16.52 -3.88
CA ASN A 22 -17.87 16.47 -3.45
C ASN A 22 -17.34 15.03 -3.45
N LEU A 23 -18.15 14.07 -3.01
CA LEU A 23 -17.79 12.66 -3.04
C LEU A 23 -17.56 12.17 -4.47
N ALA A 24 -18.44 12.55 -5.42
CA ALA A 24 -18.27 12.23 -6.83
C ALA A 24 -16.97 12.83 -7.40
N GLY A 25 -16.68 14.11 -7.11
CA GLY A 25 -15.43 14.75 -7.53
C GLY A 25 -14.19 14.09 -6.92
N TYR A 26 -14.25 13.67 -5.66
CA TYR A 26 -13.15 12.94 -5.02
C TYR A 26 -12.90 11.58 -5.65
N ILE A 27 -13.97 10.81 -5.92
CA ILE A 27 -13.86 9.50 -6.58
C ILE A 27 -13.25 9.66 -7.97
N ASP A 28 -13.69 10.64 -8.75
CA ASP A 28 -13.14 10.92 -10.08
C ASP A 28 -11.65 11.27 -10.02
N ALA A 29 -11.25 12.14 -9.09
CA ALA A 29 -9.84 12.47 -8.86
C ALA A 29 -9.00 11.25 -8.45
N TYR A 30 -9.56 10.35 -7.64
CA TYR A 30 -8.87 9.12 -7.22
C TYR A 30 -8.73 8.11 -8.37
N ILE A 31 -9.76 7.97 -9.21
CA ILE A 31 -9.73 7.07 -10.37
C ILE A 31 -8.71 7.57 -11.39
N ASN A 32 -8.68 8.89 -11.64
CA ASN A 32 -7.80 9.52 -12.61
C ASN A 32 -6.42 9.91 -12.05
N ARG A 33 -6.04 9.34 -10.89
CA ARG A 33 -4.75 9.66 -10.26
C ARG A 33 -3.58 9.22 -11.15
N THR A 34 -2.51 10.01 -11.14
CA THR A 34 -1.25 9.66 -11.79
C THR A 34 -0.46 8.65 -10.96
N ASP A 35 0.37 7.83 -11.62
CA ASP A 35 1.30 6.93 -10.93
C ASP A 35 2.29 7.76 -10.08
N LEU A 36 2.67 7.23 -8.91
CA LEU A 36 3.59 7.91 -7.99
C LEU A 36 5.02 7.99 -8.54
N GLY A 37 5.38 7.17 -9.54
CA GLY A 37 6.72 7.14 -10.14
C GLY A 37 7.78 6.61 -9.18
N LEU A 38 7.38 5.76 -8.21
CA LEU A 38 8.30 5.21 -7.22
C LEU A 38 9.31 4.25 -7.86
N ILE A 39 10.59 4.42 -7.52
CA ILE A 39 11.65 3.51 -7.91
C ILE A 39 12.46 3.10 -6.70
N ARG A 40 12.72 1.79 -6.60
CA ARG A 40 13.54 1.22 -5.53
C ARG A 40 14.99 1.69 -5.70
N PRO A 41 15.61 2.29 -4.68
CA PRO A 41 17.02 2.61 -4.72
C PRO A 41 17.85 1.33 -4.92
N LEU A 42 18.68 1.29 -5.96
CA LEU A 42 19.64 0.22 -6.15
C LEU A 42 20.80 0.41 -5.16
N ILE A 43 20.99 -0.55 -4.26
CA ILE A 43 22.17 -0.58 -3.39
C ILE A 43 23.35 -1.00 -4.26
N SER A 44 24.23 -0.05 -4.60
CA SER A 44 25.50 -0.38 -5.26
C SER A 44 26.36 -1.19 -4.28
N THR A 45 26.60 -2.46 -4.58
CA THR A 45 27.58 -3.29 -3.86
C THR A 45 28.98 -2.90 -4.34
N GLY A 46 29.45 -1.73 -3.89
CA GLY A 46 30.76 -1.20 -4.21
C GLY A 46 31.20 -0.23 -3.13
N THR A 47 31.95 -0.74 -2.16
CA THR A 47 32.84 -0.04 -1.22
C THR A 47 32.47 1.37 -0.75
N SER A 48 32.13 1.45 0.54
CA SER A 48 32.20 2.60 1.47
C SER A 48 31.53 3.92 1.10
N ASP A 49 30.54 4.26 1.93
CA ASP A 49 30.26 5.58 2.50
C ASP A 49 30.50 6.82 1.63
N THR A 50 29.41 7.43 1.16
CA THR A 50 28.99 8.81 1.47
C THR A 50 27.83 9.19 0.53
N HIS A 51 26.88 9.98 1.05
CA HIS A 51 25.78 10.63 0.32
C HIS A 51 26.06 10.79 -1.18
N SER A 52 25.48 9.93 -2.01
CA SER A 52 25.54 10.10 -3.46
C SER A 52 24.23 9.65 -4.07
N ALA A 53 23.69 10.56 -4.88
CA ALA A 53 22.44 10.52 -5.62
C ALA A 53 22.13 9.17 -6.30
N PRO A 54 20.84 8.89 -6.60
CA PRO A 54 20.47 7.67 -7.31
C PRO A 54 21.20 7.62 -8.66
N ILE A 55 22.01 6.58 -8.84
CA ILE A 55 22.70 6.27 -10.09
C ILE A 55 21.66 5.73 -11.07
N ALA A 56 21.26 6.57 -12.03
CA ALA A 56 20.53 6.14 -13.22
C ALA A 56 21.45 5.30 -14.11
N THR A 57 21.22 3.98 -14.18
CA THR A 57 21.78 3.17 -15.26
C THR A 57 20.79 2.09 -15.72
N ALA A 58 20.05 2.38 -16.78
CA ALA A 58 19.75 1.43 -17.83
C ALA A 58 19.65 2.22 -19.13
N GLY A 59 20.55 1.91 -20.06
CA GLY A 59 20.93 2.81 -21.14
C GLY A 59 19.98 2.90 -22.33
N LYS A 60 20.28 3.95 -23.12
CA LYS A 60 20.08 4.12 -24.56
C LYS A 60 18.69 4.61 -25.01
N GLU A 61 18.54 5.94 -25.06
CA GLU A 61 17.56 6.61 -25.94
C GLU A 61 17.93 6.43 -27.43
N PRO A 62 16.96 6.60 -28.36
CA PRO A 62 16.67 7.93 -28.90
C PRO A 62 15.18 8.28 -29.05
N SER A 63 14.86 9.54 -28.70
CA SER A 63 13.90 10.46 -29.35
C SER A 63 12.44 10.61 -28.84
N GLU A 64 12.14 11.89 -28.55
CA GLU A 64 10.88 12.65 -28.64
C GLU A 64 9.97 12.84 -27.41
N VAL A 65 10.03 14.09 -26.90
CA VAL A 65 9.02 14.91 -26.20
C VAL A 65 8.23 14.25 -25.07
N GLY A 66 8.75 14.44 -23.86
CA GLY A 66 7.99 14.35 -22.62
C GLY A 66 8.97 14.41 -21.47
N THR A 67 9.02 15.52 -20.74
CA THR A 67 9.87 15.69 -19.56
C THR A 67 9.76 14.45 -18.66
N PRO A 68 10.82 13.64 -18.45
CA PRO A 68 10.70 12.47 -17.59
C PRO A 68 10.32 12.95 -16.20
N ALA A 69 9.15 12.51 -15.73
CA ALA A 69 8.68 12.83 -14.39
C ALA A 69 9.79 12.48 -13.38
N PRO A 70 10.08 13.35 -12.40
CA PRO A 70 11.15 13.08 -11.45
C PRO A 70 10.83 11.78 -10.72
N LEU A 71 11.72 10.80 -10.86
CA LEU A 71 11.65 9.53 -10.16
C LEU A 71 11.60 9.81 -8.67
N SER A 72 10.52 9.39 -8.01
CA SER A 72 10.29 9.71 -6.61
C SER A 72 10.80 8.57 -5.72
N VAL A 73 11.52 8.93 -4.67
CA VAL A 73 11.95 7.99 -3.62
C VAL A 73 11.38 8.50 -2.31
N ILE A 74 10.68 7.66 -1.57
CA ILE A 74 10.23 7.98 -0.21
C ILE A 74 11.39 7.71 0.74
N GLN A 75 11.82 8.74 1.48
CA GLN A 75 13.01 8.71 2.36
C GLN A 75 12.66 8.58 3.84
N THR A 76 11.38 8.40 4.17
CA THR A 76 10.88 8.27 5.55
C THR A 76 10.54 6.81 5.83
N ASP A 77 10.55 6.42 7.10
CA ASP A 77 10.07 5.11 7.52
C ASP A 77 8.58 4.95 7.15
N VAL A 78 8.25 3.87 6.44
CA VAL A 78 6.91 3.58 5.93
C VAL A 78 6.45 2.21 6.42
N CYS A 79 5.17 2.14 6.80
CA CYS A 79 4.48 0.89 7.06
C CYS A 79 3.27 0.76 6.13
N LEU A 80 3.31 -0.23 5.24
CA LEU A 80 2.24 -0.57 4.32
C LEU A 80 1.37 -1.64 4.96
N VAL A 81 0.07 -1.40 5.10
CA VAL A 81 -0.83 -2.29 5.84
C VAL A 81 -2.04 -2.65 4.99
N THR A 82 -2.35 -3.95 4.89
CA THR A 82 -3.58 -4.45 4.27
C THR A 82 -4.14 -5.65 5.00
N GLY A 83 -5.46 -5.83 4.93
CA GLY A 83 -6.10 -7.08 5.33
C GLY A 83 -5.90 -8.18 4.29
N ASP A 84 -5.88 -9.43 4.73
CA ASP A 84 -5.78 -10.61 3.86
C ASP A 84 -6.96 -10.81 2.90
N ARG A 85 -8.16 -10.37 3.30
CA ARG A 85 -9.36 -10.39 2.46
C ARG A 85 -9.42 -9.26 1.41
N ALA A 86 -8.55 -8.24 1.51
CA ALA A 86 -8.51 -7.13 0.57
C ALA A 86 -7.52 -7.42 -0.58
N THR A 87 -7.86 -8.37 -1.45
CA THR A 87 -6.95 -8.95 -2.45
C THR A 87 -6.33 -7.91 -3.38
N ASP A 88 -7.14 -6.98 -3.90
CA ASP A 88 -6.68 -5.99 -4.87
C ASP A 88 -5.77 -4.95 -4.22
N LEU A 89 -6.12 -4.51 -3.00
CA LEU A 89 -5.29 -3.62 -2.21
C LEU A 89 -3.97 -4.30 -1.81
N SER A 90 -4.04 -5.56 -1.36
CA SER A 90 -2.86 -6.34 -0.98
C SER A 90 -1.89 -6.46 -2.14
N ARG A 91 -2.38 -6.76 -3.34
CA ARG A 91 -1.58 -6.80 -4.56
C ARG A 91 -0.95 -5.44 -4.88
N ALA A 92 -1.75 -4.37 -4.85
CA ALA A 92 -1.26 -3.02 -5.13
C ALA A 92 -0.19 -2.56 -4.13
N LEU A 93 -0.34 -2.87 -2.84
CA LEU A 93 0.65 -2.56 -1.82
C LEU A 93 1.91 -3.42 -1.96
N ALA A 94 1.79 -4.69 -2.36
CA ALA A 94 2.94 -5.55 -2.64
C ALA A 94 3.76 -5.00 -3.83
N ASP A 95 3.09 -4.57 -4.91
CA ASP A 95 3.73 -3.93 -6.05
C ASP A 95 4.43 -2.63 -5.65
N MET A 96 3.78 -1.83 -4.79
CA MET A 96 4.37 -0.60 -4.26
C MET A 96 5.58 -0.88 -3.35
N ASN A 97 5.49 -1.87 -2.45
CA ASN A 97 6.61 -2.33 -1.62
C ASN A 97 7.81 -2.77 -2.48
N GLY A 98 7.54 -3.40 -3.63
CA GLY A 98 8.54 -3.75 -4.64
C GLY A 98 9.33 -2.56 -5.20
N ARG A 99 8.73 -1.37 -5.19
CA ARG A 99 9.32 -0.11 -5.68
C ARG A 99 9.86 0.79 -4.57
N MET A 100 9.76 0.41 -3.30
CA MET A 100 10.26 1.18 -2.16
C MET A 100 11.55 0.58 -1.59
N ASP A 101 12.28 1.36 -0.78
CA ASP A 101 13.49 0.90 -0.10
C ASP A 101 13.13 -0.07 1.03
N PRO A 102 13.56 -1.34 0.97
CA PRO A 102 13.24 -2.36 1.98
C PRO A 102 13.87 -2.09 3.35
N LYS A 103 14.85 -1.19 3.47
CA LYS A 103 15.47 -0.87 4.77
C LYS A 103 14.55 -0.03 5.66
N ILE A 104 13.72 0.80 5.04
CA ILE A 104 12.85 1.78 5.71
C ILE A 104 11.36 1.50 5.46
N THR A 105 11.02 0.45 4.70
CA THR A 105 9.63 0.09 4.39
C THR A 105 9.29 -1.28 4.99
N GLN A 106 8.23 -1.32 5.80
CA GLN A 106 7.62 -2.56 6.29
C GLN A 106 6.32 -2.83 5.56
N PHE A 107 6.00 -4.11 5.32
CA PHE A 107 4.73 -4.53 4.72
C PHE A 107 4.03 -5.53 5.63
N ILE A 108 2.88 -5.13 6.18
CA ILE A 108 2.10 -5.90 7.14
C ILE A 108 0.82 -6.42 6.48
N LEU A 109 0.66 -7.74 6.50
CA LEU A 109 -0.59 -8.41 6.15
C LEU A 109 -1.34 -8.78 7.42
N VAL A 110 -2.48 -8.13 7.67
CA VAL A 110 -3.33 -8.44 8.81
C VAL A 110 -4.26 -9.58 8.45
N ARG A 111 -4.06 -10.74 9.08
CA ARG A 111 -4.96 -11.89 8.92
C ARG A 111 -6.00 -11.96 10.01
N PHE A 112 -7.25 -12.20 9.62
CA PHE A 112 -8.31 -12.51 10.57
C PHE A 112 -8.36 -14.03 10.78
N ILE A 113 -7.89 -14.50 11.93
CA ILE A 113 -8.02 -15.90 12.31
C ILE A 113 -9.42 -16.08 12.90
N GLU A 114 -10.32 -16.71 12.15
CA GLU A 114 -11.60 -17.17 12.69
C GLU A 114 -11.36 -18.28 13.72
N PHE A 115 -11.58 -17.96 15.00
CA PHE A 115 -11.69 -18.99 16.02
C PHE A 115 -13.01 -19.73 15.80
N ARG A 116 -12.94 -20.95 15.26
CA ARG A 116 -14.09 -21.86 15.26
C ARG A 116 -14.52 -22.09 16.72
N SER A 117 -15.76 -21.70 16.99
CA SER A 117 -16.41 -21.76 18.30
C SER A 117 -16.40 -23.19 18.87
N GLY A 118 -15.42 -23.44 19.73
CA GLY A 118 -15.32 -24.63 20.59
C GLY A 118 -14.61 -24.39 21.92
N LEU A 119 -14.18 -23.15 22.21
CA LEU A 119 -13.47 -22.80 23.44
C LEU A 119 -14.35 -21.89 24.30
N THR A 120 -14.89 -22.47 25.36
CA THR A 120 -15.85 -21.89 26.32
C THR A 120 -15.22 -20.94 27.34
N SER A 121 -14.14 -20.21 26.99
CA SER A 121 -13.46 -19.33 27.95
C SER A 121 -13.04 -18.01 27.31
N PHE A 122 -13.50 -16.91 27.92
CA PHE A 122 -13.22 -15.51 27.56
C PHE A 122 -11.73 -15.11 27.66
N SER A 123 -10.87 -15.96 28.24
CA SER A 123 -9.44 -15.67 28.43
C SER A 123 -8.55 -15.87 27.19
N GLN A 124 -9.11 -16.26 26.04
CA GLN A 124 -8.36 -16.50 24.78
C GLN A 124 -8.80 -15.61 23.61
N LEU A 125 -9.24 -14.38 23.90
CA LEU A 125 -9.66 -13.42 22.88
C LEU A 125 -8.48 -12.96 21.99
N GLY A 126 -8.54 -13.36 20.72
CA GLY A 126 -8.02 -12.61 19.57
C GLY A 126 -6.52 -12.41 19.48
N ARG A 127 -5.78 -13.44 19.03
CA ARG A 127 -4.44 -13.22 18.46
C ARG A 127 -4.61 -12.71 17.02
N ILE A 128 -4.36 -11.41 16.82
CA ILE A 128 -4.03 -10.88 15.48
C ILE A 128 -2.67 -11.47 15.13
N LEU A 129 -2.62 -12.34 14.12
CA LEU A 129 -1.34 -12.78 13.57
C LEU A 129 -0.87 -11.69 12.60
N ILE A 130 0.10 -10.92 13.06
CA ILE A 130 0.85 -9.97 12.24
C ILE A 130 1.99 -10.76 11.62
N GLU A 131 1.92 -11.06 10.33
CA GLU A 131 3.11 -11.43 9.57
C GLU A 131 3.78 -10.14 9.09
N ALA A 132 5.03 -9.95 9.50
CA ALA A 132 5.90 -8.83 9.14
C ALA A 132 7.09 -9.34 8.32
#